data_AF-A0A940FRK8-F1
#
_entry.id   AF-A0A940FRK8-F1
#
_cell.length_a   1.000
_cell.length_b   1.000
_cell.length_c   1.000
_cell.angle_alpha   90.00
_cell.angle_beta   90.00
_cell.angle_gamma   90.00
#
_symmetry.space_group_name_H-M   'P 1'
#
loop_
_entity.id
_entity.type
_entity.pdbx_description
1 polymer ?
#
loop_
_entity_poly.entity_id
_entity_poly.type
_entity_poly.pdbx_seq_one_letter_code
_entity_poly.pdbx_strand_id
1 'polypeptide(L)'
;MADSDSHWRRWGETDAYFGVFADPGFRSDVIEQNRDAFFGSGRQHVEERLAAAERHFGPVARRRALEFGCGVGRLTLPLASAFGEIAALDIAPAMLAEAERNAQRSGFDNIRFALSDDRLSEAHGQFDLVMSCIVLQHIPVRRGLHILQELLGRVAPGGVAAIQLCIGRHDSLASRLRFWTQCNVPGVHELVNLKRGRPMREPFMQMNAYPLDRVIAMADAMNFGSCVISSFADARFRSAELLLRRH
;
A
#
# COMPACT_ATOMS: atom_id res chain seq x y z
N MET A 1 -4.85 9.71 -19.13
CA MET A 1 -4.94 9.58 -17.66
C MET A 1 -3.61 9.99 -17.09
N ALA A 2 -3.59 10.73 -15.98
CA ALA A 2 -2.39 10.99 -15.21
C ALA A 2 -1.67 9.66 -14.94
N ASP A 3 -0.39 9.62 -15.27
CA ASP A 3 0.46 8.46 -15.03
C ASP A 3 0.77 8.41 -13.52
N SER A 4 -0.02 7.64 -12.78
CA SER A 4 0.18 7.46 -11.33
C SER A 4 1.61 7.00 -11.01
N ASP A 5 2.22 6.19 -11.88
CA ASP A 5 3.55 5.64 -11.64
C ASP A 5 4.61 6.74 -11.68
N SER A 6 4.48 7.71 -12.60
CA SER A 6 5.36 8.89 -12.63
C SER A 6 5.26 9.72 -11.34
N HIS A 7 4.07 9.84 -10.74
CA HIS A 7 3.91 10.55 -9.47
C HIS A 7 4.57 9.81 -8.31
N TRP A 8 4.45 8.47 -8.27
CA TRP A 8 5.07 7.65 -7.23
C TRP A 8 6.59 7.59 -7.34
N ARG A 9 7.14 7.51 -8.56
CA ARG A 9 8.59 7.66 -8.78
C ARG A 9 9.09 9.00 -8.26
N ARG A 10 8.36 10.07 -8.56
CA ARG A 10 8.70 11.42 -8.08
C ARG A 10 8.60 11.55 -6.57
N TRP A 11 7.57 10.98 -5.93
CA TRP A 11 7.50 10.93 -4.47
C TRP A 11 8.73 10.25 -3.87
N GLY A 12 9.19 9.14 -4.44
CA GLY A 12 10.40 8.45 -4.00
C GLY A 12 11.67 9.31 -4.11
N GLU A 13 11.76 10.18 -5.12
CA GLU A 13 12.89 11.07 -5.33
C GLU A 13 12.86 12.31 -4.42
N THR A 14 11.67 12.85 -4.14
CA THR A 14 11.55 14.17 -3.50
C THR A 14 11.13 14.13 -2.05
N ASP A 15 10.29 13.17 -1.65
CA ASP A 15 9.73 13.11 -0.30
C ASP A 15 9.23 11.70 0.06
N ALA A 16 10.16 10.75 0.11
CA ALA A 16 9.86 9.32 0.10
C ALA A 16 9.03 8.87 1.32
N TYR A 17 9.36 9.35 2.51
CA TYR A 17 8.67 8.98 3.76
C TYR A 17 7.24 9.51 3.81
N PHE A 18 7.05 10.79 3.46
CA PHE A 18 5.72 11.36 3.32
C PHE A 18 4.90 10.66 2.23
N GLY A 19 5.54 10.28 1.13
CA GLY A 19 4.91 9.49 0.08
C GLY A 19 4.30 8.19 0.62
N VAL A 20 5.02 7.48 1.49
CA VAL A 20 4.54 6.23 2.11
C VAL A 20 3.46 6.46 3.15
N PHE A 21 3.59 7.51 3.97
CA PHE A 21 2.59 7.85 4.96
C PHE A 21 2.45 9.38 5.03
N ALA A 22 1.35 9.88 4.46
CA ALA A 22 1.10 11.31 4.23
C ALA A 22 0.74 12.09 5.51
N ASP A 23 1.63 12.03 6.51
CA ASP A 23 1.62 12.83 7.72
C ASP A 23 2.70 13.92 7.63
N PRO A 24 2.40 15.20 7.92
CA PRO A 24 3.40 16.27 7.90
C PRO A 24 4.65 16.01 8.74
N GLY A 25 4.58 15.19 9.80
CA GLY A 25 5.73 14.78 10.60
C GLY A 25 6.72 13.89 9.84
N PHE A 26 6.35 13.33 8.69
CA PHE A 26 7.21 12.44 7.89
C PHE A 26 7.73 13.09 6.61
N ARG A 27 7.62 14.41 6.50
CA ARG A 27 8.28 15.19 5.44
C ARG A 27 9.80 15.08 5.55
N SER A 28 10.48 15.12 4.42
CA SER A 28 11.93 14.92 4.33
C SER A 28 12.78 15.95 5.07
N ASP A 29 12.26 17.16 5.30
CA ASP A 29 12.94 18.19 6.10
C ASP A 29 12.92 17.91 7.60
N VAL A 30 12.00 17.07 8.09
CA VAL A 30 11.85 16.71 9.51
C VAL A 30 11.97 15.21 9.79
N ILE A 31 12.20 14.39 8.76
CA ILE A 31 12.17 12.93 8.90
C ILE A 31 13.25 12.40 9.83
N GLU A 32 14.41 13.05 9.90
CA GLU A 32 15.50 12.61 10.80
C GLU A 32 15.07 12.62 12.27
N GLN A 33 14.24 13.57 12.68
CA GLN A 33 13.74 13.63 14.05
C GLN A 33 12.55 12.67 14.30
N ASN A 34 11.81 12.31 13.24
CA ASN A 34 10.56 11.55 13.35
C ASN A 34 10.67 10.11 12.84
N ARG A 35 11.87 9.66 12.50
CA ARG A 35 12.14 8.35 11.88
C ARG A 35 11.67 7.19 12.75
N ASP A 36 11.91 7.24 14.05
CA ASP A 36 11.48 6.20 14.98
C ASP A 36 9.96 6.13 15.08
N ALA A 37 9.29 7.27 15.08
CA ALA A 37 7.82 7.32 15.04
C ALA A 37 7.27 6.76 13.72
N PHE A 38 7.92 7.05 12.58
CA PHE A 38 7.54 6.51 11.28
C PHE A 38 7.59 4.97 11.27
N PHE A 39 8.72 4.38 11.64
CA PHE A 39 8.86 2.91 11.68
C PHE A 39 8.06 2.28 12.82
N GLY A 40 7.91 2.97 13.95
CA GLY A 40 7.03 2.58 15.05
C GLY A 40 5.58 2.42 14.60
N SER A 41 5.07 3.35 13.79
CA SER A 41 3.72 3.25 13.19
C SER A 41 3.56 2.02 12.30
N GLY A 42 4.63 1.63 11.61
CA GLY A 42 4.63 0.43 10.76
C GLY A 42 4.61 -0.85 11.57
N ARG A 43 5.41 -0.90 12.64
CA ARG A 43 5.45 -2.02 13.58
C ARG A 43 4.08 -2.26 14.21
N GLN A 44 3.48 -1.21 14.75
CA GLN A 44 2.13 -1.28 15.34
C GLN A 44 1.11 -1.81 14.33
N HIS A 45 1.13 -1.28 13.10
CA HIS A 45 0.20 -1.73 12.06
C HIS A 45 0.36 -3.22 11.74
N VAL A 46 1.60 -3.70 11.54
CA VAL A 46 1.87 -5.12 11.27
C VAL A 46 1.42 -5.99 12.43
N GLU A 47 1.76 -5.64 13.66
CA GLU A 47 1.37 -6.38 14.87
C GLU A 47 -0.15 -6.47 15.01
N GLU A 48 -0.87 -5.36 14.84
CA GLU A 48 -2.33 -5.32 14.91
C GLU A 48 -2.97 -6.20 13.83
N ARG A 49 -2.48 -6.13 12.58
CA ARG A 49 -3.02 -6.93 11.47
C ARG A 49 -2.78 -8.42 11.69
N LEU A 50 -1.58 -8.79 12.14
CA LEU A 50 -1.24 -10.18 12.42
C LEU A 50 -2.04 -10.73 13.59
N ALA A 51 -2.15 -9.98 14.69
CA ALA A 51 -2.95 -10.39 15.84
C ALA A 51 -4.43 -10.52 15.49
N ALA A 52 -4.98 -9.62 14.66
CA ALA A 52 -6.34 -9.74 14.17
C ALA A 52 -6.52 -10.98 13.28
N ALA A 53 -5.60 -11.23 12.35
CA ALA A 53 -5.64 -12.43 11.51
C ALA A 53 -5.61 -13.71 12.34
N GLU A 54 -4.72 -13.79 13.34
CA GLU A 54 -4.59 -14.96 14.19
C GLU A 54 -5.78 -15.17 15.13
N ARG A 55 -6.38 -14.08 15.61
CA ARG A 55 -7.62 -14.13 16.39
C ARG A 55 -8.78 -14.72 15.60
N HIS A 56 -8.87 -14.41 14.30
CA HIS A 56 -9.99 -14.82 13.45
C HIS A 56 -9.76 -16.16 12.76
N PHE A 57 -8.52 -16.48 12.37
CA PHE A 57 -8.20 -17.61 11.50
C PHE A 57 -7.26 -18.64 12.14
N GLY A 58 -6.83 -18.41 13.38
CA GLY A 58 -5.78 -19.19 14.02
C GLY A 58 -4.38 -18.85 13.50
N PRO A 59 -3.34 -19.59 13.93
CA PRO A 59 -1.95 -19.27 13.64
C PRO A 59 -1.67 -19.07 12.14
N VAL A 60 -0.89 -18.04 11.83
CA VAL A 60 -0.36 -17.79 10.48
C VAL A 60 1.06 -18.33 10.43
N ALA A 61 1.35 -19.21 9.47
CA ALA A 61 2.71 -19.68 9.26
C ALA A 61 3.64 -18.50 8.94
N ARG A 62 4.87 -18.54 9.45
CA ARG A 62 5.81 -17.40 9.42
C ARG A 62 6.98 -17.63 8.48
N ARG A 63 6.78 -18.34 7.37
CA ARG A 63 7.89 -18.71 6.46
C ARG A 63 8.13 -17.60 5.46
N ARG A 64 7.09 -17.21 4.70
CA ARG A 64 7.22 -16.24 3.59
C ARG A 64 6.11 -15.21 3.62
N ALA A 65 6.47 -13.94 3.50
CA ALA A 65 5.51 -12.85 3.30
C ALA A 65 5.81 -12.04 2.03
N LEU A 66 4.76 -11.52 1.41
CA LEU A 66 4.82 -10.62 0.27
C LEU A 66 4.21 -9.27 0.67
N GLU A 67 4.94 -8.19 0.45
CA GLU A 67 4.43 -6.83 0.55
C GLU A 67 4.39 -6.16 -0.83
N PHE A 68 3.24 -5.61 -1.21
CA PHE A 68 3.06 -4.87 -2.45
C PHE A 68 2.87 -3.38 -2.20
N GLY A 69 3.74 -2.59 -2.82
CA GLY A 69 3.92 -1.14 -2.60
C GLY A 69 4.64 -0.87 -1.27
N CYS A 70 5.82 -1.48 -1.09
CA CYS A 70 6.55 -1.42 0.17
C CYS A 70 7.13 -0.03 0.51
N GLY A 71 7.22 0.86 -0.48
CA GLY A 71 7.82 2.17 -0.33
C GLY A 71 9.23 2.09 0.25
N VAL A 72 9.51 2.91 1.28
CA VAL A 72 10.78 2.92 2.03
C VAL A 72 10.88 1.82 3.11
N GLY A 73 9.97 0.84 3.11
CA GLY A 73 10.02 -0.30 4.02
C GLY A 73 9.28 -0.15 5.35
N ARG A 74 8.29 0.76 5.45
CA ARG A 74 7.57 1.03 6.70
C ARG A 74 6.99 -0.23 7.34
N LEU A 75 6.35 -1.09 6.55
CA LEU A 75 5.81 -2.38 7.01
C LEU A 75 6.79 -3.53 6.74
N THR A 76 7.68 -3.39 5.75
CA THR A 76 8.64 -4.43 5.38
C THR A 76 9.58 -4.80 6.53
N LEU A 77 10.12 -3.82 7.26
CA LEU A 77 11.05 -4.08 8.36
C LEU A 77 10.41 -4.85 9.52
N PRO A 78 9.23 -4.48 10.05
CA PRO A 78 8.56 -5.29 11.05
C PRO A 78 8.09 -6.65 10.49
N LEU A 79 7.72 -6.76 9.21
CA LEU A 79 7.47 -8.06 8.58
C LEU A 79 8.72 -8.94 8.57
N ALA A 80 9.88 -8.37 8.24
CA ALA A 80 11.17 -9.07 8.24
C ALA A 80 11.58 -9.61 9.62
N SER A 81 11.13 -8.93 10.70
CA SER A 81 11.28 -9.43 12.07
C SER A 81 10.38 -10.63 12.39
N ALA A 82 9.25 -10.77 11.69
CA ALA A 82 8.19 -11.72 12.00
C ALA A 82 8.12 -12.92 11.05
N PHE A 83 8.81 -12.89 9.91
CA PHE A 83 8.79 -13.93 8.88
C PHE A 83 10.20 -14.33 8.45
N GLY A 84 10.36 -15.57 7.98
CA GLY A 84 11.63 -16.10 7.49
C GLY A 84 12.15 -15.39 6.24
N GLU A 85 11.29 -15.12 5.26
CA GLU A 85 11.63 -14.44 4.00
C GLU A 85 10.57 -13.42 3.61
N ILE A 86 11.02 -12.26 3.08
CA ILE A 86 10.14 -11.21 2.58
C ILE A 86 10.41 -10.96 1.10
N ALA A 87 9.36 -10.95 0.28
CA ALA A 87 9.37 -10.31 -1.03
C ALA A 87 8.68 -8.95 -0.92
N ALA A 88 9.39 -7.87 -1.25
CA ALA A 88 8.90 -6.50 -1.13
C ALA A 88 8.95 -5.81 -2.50
N LEU A 89 7.79 -5.47 -3.05
CA LEU A 89 7.67 -4.89 -4.38
C LEU A 89 7.27 -3.41 -4.31
N ASP A 90 7.89 -2.57 -5.13
CA ASP A 90 7.45 -1.18 -5.35
C ASP A 90 7.70 -0.75 -6.80
N ILE A 91 6.97 0.26 -7.27
CA ILE A 91 7.10 0.79 -8.64
C ILE A 91 8.23 1.83 -8.76
N ALA A 92 8.66 2.41 -7.62
CA ALA A 92 9.62 3.50 -7.57
C ALA A 92 11.03 3.01 -7.19
N PRO A 93 12.03 3.09 -8.10
CA PRO A 93 13.40 2.68 -7.79
C PRO A 93 14.01 3.43 -6.59
N ALA A 94 13.71 4.73 -6.44
CA ALA A 94 14.19 5.53 -5.33
C ALA A 94 13.63 5.07 -3.98
N MET A 95 12.38 4.58 -3.95
CA MET A 95 11.78 3.99 -2.74
C MET A 95 12.51 2.71 -2.35
N LEU A 96 12.74 1.80 -3.31
CA LEU A 96 13.46 0.55 -3.07
C LEU A 96 14.88 0.79 -2.58
N ALA A 97 15.61 1.73 -3.18
CA ALA A 97 16.96 2.07 -2.75
C ALA A 97 16.99 2.61 -1.31
N GLU A 98 15.98 3.39 -0.90
CA GLU A 98 15.86 3.83 0.50
C GLU A 98 15.45 2.68 1.42
N ALA A 99 14.54 1.80 0.98
CA ALA A 99 14.13 0.62 1.74
C ALA A 99 15.30 -0.34 2.00
N GLU A 100 16.17 -0.55 1.02
CA GLU A 100 17.41 -1.33 1.17
C GLU A 100 18.35 -0.71 2.20
N ARG A 101 18.56 0.62 2.15
CA ARG A 101 19.35 1.32 3.18
C ARG A 101 18.74 1.16 4.56
N ASN A 102 17.41 1.20 4.66
CA ASN A 102 16.71 1.04 5.92
C ASN A 102 16.84 -0.38 6.48
N ALA A 103 16.70 -1.39 5.62
CA ALA A 103 16.91 -2.79 5.98
C ALA A 103 18.34 -3.06 6.47
N GLN A 104 19.35 -2.54 5.76
CA GLN A 104 20.76 -2.63 6.15
C GLN A 104 21.01 -1.99 7.52
N ARG A 105 20.47 -0.78 7.76
CA ARG A 105 20.58 -0.11 9.06
C ARG A 105 19.92 -0.88 10.20
N SER A 106 18.85 -1.62 9.90
CA SER A 106 18.14 -2.46 10.86
C SER A 106 18.69 -3.89 10.96
N GLY A 107 19.70 -4.25 10.17
CA GLY A 107 20.34 -5.57 10.20
C GLY A 107 19.51 -6.70 9.59
N PHE A 108 18.56 -6.39 8.70
CA PHE A 108 17.78 -7.43 7.99
C PHE A 108 18.48 -7.82 6.68
N ASP A 109 18.64 -9.12 6.47
CA ASP A 109 19.20 -9.74 5.27
C ASP A 109 18.21 -10.70 4.57
N ASN A 110 17.02 -10.88 5.14
CA ASN A 110 15.98 -11.78 4.66
C ASN A 110 14.91 -11.12 3.77
N ILE A 111 15.23 -9.97 3.18
CA ILE A 111 14.31 -9.18 2.35
C ILE A 111 14.83 -9.12 0.90
N ARG A 112 13.99 -9.54 -0.05
CA ARG A 112 14.19 -9.30 -1.48
C ARG A 112 13.34 -8.13 -1.94
N PHE A 113 13.99 -7.00 -2.20
CA PHE A 113 13.39 -5.85 -2.85
C PHE A 113 13.40 -6.04 -4.37
N ALA A 114 12.30 -5.71 -5.05
CA ALA A 114 12.22 -5.77 -6.50
C ALA A 114 11.20 -4.79 -7.08
N LEU A 115 11.40 -4.42 -8.35
CA LEU A 115 10.46 -3.58 -9.06
C LEU A 115 9.16 -4.32 -9.35
N SER A 116 8.04 -3.62 -9.16
CA SER A 116 6.72 -4.12 -9.52
C SER A 116 6.41 -3.94 -11.01
N ASP A 117 5.78 -4.96 -11.61
CA ASP A 117 5.37 -4.99 -13.03
C ASP A 117 3.87 -5.29 -13.21
N ASP A 118 3.06 -5.02 -12.18
CA ASP A 118 1.63 -5.38 -12.04
C ASP A 118 1.30 -6.88 -12.04
N ARG A 119 2.17 -7.71 -12.60
CA ARG A 119 2.05 -9.18 -12.68
C ARG A 119 2.76 -9.90 -11.54
N LEU A 120 3.46 -9.14 -10.70
CA LEU A 120 4.25 -9.66 -9.60
C LEU A 120 5.27 -10.70 -10.08
N SER A 121 5.90 -10.46 -11.24
CA SER A 121 6.84 -11.41 -11.85
C SER A 121 8.00 -11.76 -10.91
N GLU A 122 8.42 -10.81 -10.06
CA GLU A 122 9.52 -11.00 -9.11
C GLU A 122 9.10 -11.69 -7.79
N ALA A 123 7.80 -11.85 -7.53
CA ALA A 123 7.28 -12.53 -6.33
C ALA A 123 6.87 -13.98 -6.65
N HIS A 124 7.87 -14.85 -6.78
CA HIS A 124 7.65 -16.25 -7.13
C HIS A 124 7.04 -17.08 -5.98
N GLY A 125 6.17 -18.01 -6.35
CA GLY A 125 5.56 -18.99 -5.45
C GLY A 125 4.37 -18.44 -4.67
N GLN A 126 4.16 -19.00 -3.48
CA GLN A 126 3.07 -18.64 -2.58
C GLN A 126 3.61 -18.18 -1.22
N PHE A 127 2.83 -17.36 -0.54
CA PHE A 127 3.20 -16.68 0.71
C PHE A 127 2.17 -16.96 1.79
N ASP A 128 2.64 -17.13 3.03
CA ASP A 128 1.78 -17.33 4.18
C ASP A 128 1.04 -16.01 4.55
N LEU A 129 1.63 -14.86 4.19
CA LEU A 129 1.02 -13.55 4.27
C LEU A 129 1.24 -12.76 2.96
N VAL A 130 0.17 -12.16 2.43
CA VAL A 130 0.24 -11.14 1.39
C VAL A 130 -0.33 -9.84 1.93
N MET A 131 0.44 -8.75 1.95
CA MET A 131 0.06 -7.48 2.53
C MET A 131 0.16 -6.35 1.49
N SER A 132 -0.83 -5.45 1.49
CA SER A 132 -0.75 -4.18 0.76
C SER A 132 -1.55 -3.12 1.49
N CYS A 133 -0.91 -2.00 1.83
CA CYS A 133 -1.47 -0.97 2.70
C CYS A 133 -1.16 0.42 2.14
N ILE A 134 -2.18 1.27 1.97
CA ILE A 134 -2.05 2.63 1.42
C ILE A 134 -1.49 2.62 -0.02
N VAL A 135 -1.81 1.59 -0.83
CA VAL A 135 -1.27 1.46 -2.21
C VAL A 135 -2.37 1.45 -3.25
N LEU A 136 -3.29 0.48 -3.20
CA LEU A 136 -4.29 0.26 -4.26
C LEU A 136 -5.17 1.48 -4.52
N GLN A 137 -5.50 2.26 -3.49
CA GLN A 137 -6.23 3.54 -3.62
C GLN A 137 -5.56 4.55 -4.57
N HIS A 138 -4.25 4.44 -4.82
CA HIS A 138 -3.52 5.30 -5.74
C HIS A 138 -3.40 4.74 -7.16
N ILE A 139 -3.93 3.54 -7.40
CA ILE A 139 -3.91 2.86 -8.70
C ILE A 139 -5.30 2.94 -9.33
N PRO A 140 -5.43 3.20 -10.65
CA PRO A 140 -6.72 3.17 -11.33
C PRO A 140 -7.45 1.83 -11.12
N VAL A 141 -8.74 1.89 -10.77
CA VAL A 141 -9.53 0.73 -10.29
C VAL A 141 -9.39 -0.50 -11.19
N ARG A 142 -9.45 -0.35 -12.51
CA ARG A 142 -9.32 -1.49 -13.44
C ARG A 142 -7.96 -2.19 -13.32
N ARG A 143 -6.88 -1.42 -13.23
CA ARG A 143 -5.51 -1.94 -13.06
C ARG A 143 -5.32 -2.52 -11.66
N GLY A 144 -5.80 -1.83 -10.63
CA GLY A 144 -5.68 -2.32 -9.26
C GLY A 144 -6.48 -3.59 -8.97
N LEU A 145 -7.64 -3.79 -9.61
CA LEU A 145 -8.38 -5.05 -9.51
C LEU A 145 -7.59 -6.22 -10.14
N HIS A 146 -6.88 -5.99 -11.25
CA HIS A 146 -5.99 -7.00 -11.83
C HIS A 146 -4.84 -7.33 -10.88
N ILE A 147 -4.16 -6.32 -10.34
CA ILE A 147 -3.08 -6.50 -9.35
C ILE A 147 -3.60 -7.23 -8.10
N LEU A 148 -4.78 -6.87 -7.61
CA LEU A 148 -5.38 -7.53 -6.45
C LEU A 148 -5.67 -9.00 -6.72
N GLN A 149 -6.13 -9.34 -7.93
CA GLN A 149 -6.30 -10.74 -8.33
C GLN A 149 -4.97 -11.50 -8.30
N GLU A 150 -3.90 -10.91 -8.84
CA GLU A 150 -2.56 -11.52 -8.80
C GLU A 150 -2.06 -11.67 -7.35
N LEU A 151 -2.25 -10.66 -6.50
CA LEU A 151 -1.91 -10.70 -5.06
C LEU A 151 -2.62 -11.85 -4.34
N LEU A 152 -3.93 -11.97 -4.52
CA LEU A 152 -4.72 -13.06 -3.93
C LEU A 152 -4.26 -14.43 -4.46
N GLY A 153 -3.84 -14.51 -5.72
CA GLY A 153 -3.29 -15.72 -6.33
C GLY A 153 -2.01 -16.21 -5.67
N ARG A 154 -1.24 -15.30 -5.06
CA ARG A 154 0.02 -15.56 -4.35
C ARG A 154 -0.17 -15.99 -2.89
N VAL A 155 -1.38 -15.96 -2.34
CA VAL A 155 -1.63 -16.45 -0.97
C VAL A 155 -1.57 -17.97 -0.96
N ALA A 156 -0.78 -18.58 -0.07
CA ALA A 156 -0.74 -20.03 0.09
C ALA A 156 -2.08 -20.59 0.61
N PRO A 157 -2.40 -21.88 0.41
CA PRO A 157 -3.44 -22.55 1.19
C PRO A 157 -3.17 -22.39 2.69
N GLY A 158 -4.17 -21.94 3.45
CA GLY A 158 -3.98 -21.55 4.85
C GLY A 158 -3.19 -20.24 5.03
N GLY A 159 -2.91 -19.49 3.98
CA GLY A 159 -2.31 -18.17 4.05
C GLY A 159 -3.35 -17.06 4.23
N VAL A 160 -2.88 -15.87 4.59
CA VAL A 160 -3.74 -14.69 4.82
C VAL A 160 -3.37 -13.57 3.85
N ALA A 161 -4.38 -12.90 3.28
CA ALA A 161 -4.20 -11.59 2.66
C ALA A 161 -4.68 -10.49 3.61
N ALA A 162 -3.86 -9.47 3.82
CA ALA A 162 -4.15 -8.27 4.61
C ALA A 162 -4.08 -7.04 3.70
N ILE A 163 -5.23 -6.59 3.19
CA ILE A 163 -5.32 -5.60 2.11
C ILE A 163 -6.12 -4.38 2.56
N GLN A 164 -5.55 -3.19 2.41
CA GLN A 164 -6.28 -1.93 2.59
C GLN A 164 -6.80 -1.39 1.25
N LEU A 165 -8.06 -0.96 1.24
CA LEU A 165 -8.70 -0.30 0.10
C LEU A 165 -9.43 0.96 0.53
N CYS A 166 -9.43 1.99 -0.31
CA CYS A 166 -10.46 3.02 -0.25
C CYS A 166 -11.73 2.45 -0.90
N ILE A 167 -12.86 2.46 -0.20
CA ILE A 167 -14.14 1.88 -0.66
C ILE A 167 -15.22 2.95 -0.88
N GLY A 168 -14.96 4.20 -0.52
CA GLY A 168 -15.90 5.30 -0.70
C GLY A 168 -15.27 6.67 -0.63
N ARG A 169 -15.91 7.64 -1.30
CA ARG A 169 -15.53 9.06 -1.31
C ARG A 169 -16.75 9.91 -0.93
N HIS A 170 -16.64 10.71 0.10
CA HIS A 170 -17.66 11.66 0.54
C HIS A 170 -17.52 12.98 -0.24
N ASP A 171 -17.59 12.89 -1.57
CA ASP A 171 -17.35 14.04 -2.46
C ASP A 171 -18.65 14.65 -2.99
N SER A 172 -18.74 15.98 -2.95
CA SER A 172 -19.71 16.71 -3.75
C SER A 172 -19.43 16.54 -5.25
N LEU A 173 -20.43 16.79 -6.11
CA LEU A 173 -20.26 16.76 -7.57
C LEU A 173 -19.09 17.66 -8.03
N ALA A 174 -18.93 18.82 -7.40
CA ALA A 174 -17.81 19.72 -7.66
C ALA A 174 -16.45 19.11 -7.29
N SER A 175 -16.35 18.38 -6.17
CA SER A 175 -15.13 17.64 -5.80
C SER A 175 -14.80 16.53 -6.79
N ARG A 176 -15.82 15.81 -7.29
CA ARG A 176 -15.65 14.76 -8.31
C ARG A 176 -15.14 15.34 -9.62
N LEU A 177 -15.71 16.45 -10.08
CA LEU A 177 -15.27 17.14 -11.29
C LEU A 177 -13.83 17.65 -11.15
N ARG A 178 -13.48 18.28 -10.02
CA ARG A 178 -12.10 18.72 -9.75
C ARG A 178 -11.10 17.57 -9.73
N PHE A 179 -11.45 16.46 -9.08
CA PHE A 179 -10.60 15.27 -9.08
C PHE A 179 -10.39 14.76 -10.51
N TRP A 180 -11.47 14.65 -11.28
CA TRP A 180 -11.38 14.21 -12.67
C TRP A 180 -10.50 15.15 -13.51
N THR A 181 -10.62 16.47 -13.35
CA THR A 181 -9.79 17.43 -14.10
C THR A 181 -8.33 17.37 -13.67
N GLN A 182 -8.02 17.27 -12.38
CA GLN A 182 -6.64 17.09 -11.90
C GLN A 182 -6.00 15.80 -12.44
N CYS A 183 -6.78 14.72 -12.62
CA CYS A 183 -6.30 13.47 -13.17
C CYS A 183 -6.18 13.44 -14.71
N ASN A 184 -6.86 14.33 -15.44
CA ASN A 184 -6.99 14.19 -16.90
C ASN A 184 -6.57 15.43 -17.70
N VAL A 185 -6.41 16.58 -17.05
CA VAL A 185 -6.04 17.85 -17.70
C VAL A 185 -4.66 18.28 -17.18
N PRO A 186 -3.63 18.30 -18.05
CA PRO A 186 -2.29 18.76 -17.67
C PRO A 186 -2.30 20.18 -17.10
N GLY A 187 -1.46 20.44 -16.09
CA GLY A 187 -1.32 21.78 -15.48
C GLY A 187 -2.37 22.13 -14.42
N VAL A 188 -3.52 21.44 -14.38
CA VAL A 188 -4.58 21.74 -13.39
C VAL A 188 -4.12 21.39 -11.97
N HIS A 189 -3.36 20.31 -11.80
CA HIS A 189 -2.83 19.92 -10.50
C HIS A 189 -1.87 20.97 -9.93
N GLU A 190 -0.94 21.47 -10.75
CA GLU A 190 0.03 22.50 -10.39
C GLU A 190 -0.68 23.80 -9.98
N LEU A 191 -1.72 24.20 -10.70
CA LEU A 191 -2.55 25.37 -10.36
C LEU A 191 -3.29 25.17 -9.03
N VAL A 192 -3.79 23.95 -8.77
CA VAL A 192 -4.45 23.63 -7.50
C VAL A 192 -3.44 23.63 -6.35
N ASN A 193 -2.22 23.13 -6.55
CA ASN A 193 -1.15 23.19 -5.56
C ASN A 193 -0.83 24.64 -5.17
N LEU A 194 -0.63 25.52 -6.16
CA LEU A 194 -0.37 26.95 -5.91
C LEU A 194 -1.49 27.60 -5.10
N LYS A 195 -2.76 27.36 -5.47
CA LYS A 195 -3.92 27.88 -4.72
C LYS A 195 -4.00 27.38 -3.28
N ARG A 196 -3.42 26.21 -3.00
CA ARG A 196 -3.39 25.60 -1.67
C ARG A 196 -2.12 25.92 -0.87
N GLY A 197 -1.25 26.80 -1.39
CA GLY A 197 0.03 27.12 -0.77
C GLY A 197 1.01 25.94 -0.74
N ARG A 198 0.80 24.93 -1.59
CA ARG A 198 1.66 23.76 -1.74
C ARG A 198 2.72 24.00 -2.80
N PRO A 199 3.89 23.36 -2.73
CA PRO A 199 4.88 23.43 -3.80
C PRO A 199 4.25 23.08 -5.14
N MET A 200 4.44 23.93 -6.16
CA MET A 200 3.81 23.76 -7.48
C MET A 200 4.04 22.34 -8.04
N ARG A 201 5.25 21.82 -7.82
CA ARG A 201 5.75 20.54 -8.32
C ARG A 201 5.48 19.34 -7.41
N GLU A 202 4.75 19.52 -6.31
CA GLU A 202 4.38 18.42 -5.40
C GLU A 202 3.54 17.39 -6.19
N PRO A 203 3.94 16.10 -6.22
CA PRO A 203 3.25 15.11 -7.06
C PRO A 203 1.81 14.86 -6.62
N PHE A 204 0.96 14.40 -7.54
CA PHE A 204 -0.45 14.14 -7.24
C PHE A 204 -0.62 12.77 -6.57
N MET A 205 -1.31 12.72 -5.43
CA MET A 205 -1.73 11.48 -4.78
C MET A 205 -3.19 11.16 -5.15
N GLN A 206 -3.37 10.29 -6.14
CA GLN A 206 -4.69 9.88 -6.62
C GLN A 206 -5.44 9.08 -5.54
N MET A 207 -6.77 9.24 -5.39
CA MET A 207 -7.57 8.44 -4.46
C MET A 207 -8.77 7.82 -5.18
N ASN A 208 -8.72 6.52 -5.42
CA ASN A 208 -9.72 5.73 -6.14
C ASN A 208 -10.51 4.88 -5.15
N ALA A 209 -11.84 4.95 -5.24
CA ALA A 209 -12.73 4.07 -4.48
C ALA A 209 -12.93 2.76 -5.25
N TYR A 210 -12.69 1.64 -4.58
CA TYR A 210 -12.84 0.29 -5.09
C TYR A 210 -14.22 -0.27 -4.75
N PRO A 211 -14.89 -0.95 -5.71
CA PRO A 211 -16.16 -1.63 -5.48
C PRO A 211 -15.94 -2.86 -4.60
N LEU A 212 -16.35 -2.78 -3.33
CA LEU A 212 -16.12 -3.84 -2.34
C LEU A 212 -16.84 -5.14 -2.72
N ASP A 213 -18.02 -5.06 -3.34
CA ASP A 213 -18.77 -6.19 -3.88
C ASP A 213 -17.94 -7.01 -4.88
N ARG A 214 -17.22 -6.34 -5.79
CA ARG A 214 -16.35 -7.03 -6.75
C ARG A 214 -15.12 -7.65 -6.09
N VAL A 215 -14.58 -7.01 -5.07
CA VAL A 215 -13.43 -7.52 -4.33
C VAL A 215 -13.80 -8.78 -3.57
N ILE A 216 -14.95 -8.80 -2.90
CA ILE A 216 -15.47 -9.98 -2.19
C ILE A 216 -15.75 -11.11 -3.18
N ALA A 217 -16.48 -10.84 -4.27
CA ALA A 217 -16.79 -11.85 -5.28
C ALA A 217 -15.53 -12.47 -5.90
N MET A 218 -14.47 -11.69 -6.08
CA MET A 218 -13.17 -12.18 -6.54
C MET A 218 -12.50 -13.08 -5.50
N ALA A 219 -12.50 -12.69 -4.22
CA ALA A 219 -11.96 -13.52 -3.15
C ALA A 219 -12.72 -14.86 -3.04
N ASP A 220 -14.05 -14.83 -3.13
CA ASP A 220 -14.90 -16.04 -3.12
C ASP A 220 -14.54 -16.98 -4.27
N ALA A 221 -14.37 -16.45 -5.49
CA ALA A 221 -13.97 -17.21 -6.67
C ALA A 221 -12.56 -17.83 -6.56
N MET A 222 -11.74 -17.35 -5.63
CA MET A 222 -10.36 -17.81 -5.39
C MET A 222 -10.23 -18.69 -4.14
N ASN A 223 -11.35 -19.20 -3.61
CA ASN A 223 -11.43 -20.07 -2.43
C ASN A 223 -10.96 -19.40 -1.12
N PHE A 224 -11.24 -18.10 -0.97
CA PHE A 224 -11.13 -17.44 0.34
C PHE A 224 -12.44 -17.61 1.11
N GLY A 225 -12.57 -18.70 1.86
CA GLY A 225 -13.79 -19.03 2.59
C GLY A 225 -14.02 -18.25 3.89
N SER A 226 -13.14 -17.31 4.25
CA SER A 226 -13.36 -16.39 5.38
C SER A 226 -12.80 -14.99 5.09
N CYS A 227 -13.64 -13.98 5.32
CA CYS A 227 -13.32 -12.57 5.14
C CYS A 227 -13.74 -11.78 6.38
N VAL A 228 -12.80 -11.03 6.95
CA VAL A 228 -13.07 -10.04 8.00
C VAL A 228 -12.81 -8.66 7.42
N ILE A 229 -13.79 -7.77 7.55
CA ILE A 229 -13.73 -6.41 7.03
C ILE A 229 -13.84 -5.43 8.19
N SER A 230 -12.82 -4.61 8.38
CA SER A 230 -12.85 -3.47 9.30
C SER A 230 -12.89 -2.19 8.48
N SER A 231 -13.94 -1.38 8.66
CA SER A 231 -14.07 -0.11 7.94
C SER A 231 -13.81 1.08 8.85
N PHE A 232 -13.15 2.10 8.31
CA PHE A 232 -12.94 3.39 8.97
C PHE A 232 -13.16 4.52 7.96
N ALA A 233 -13.41 5.72 8.46
CA ALA A 233 -13.63 6.88 7.61
C ALA A 233 -12.92 8.10 8.17
N ASP A 234 -12.39 8.91 7.27
CA ASP A 234 -11.98 10.29 7.54
C ASP A 234 -13.00 11.26 6.93
N ALA A 235 -12.71 12.56 7.00
CA ALA A 235 -13.62 13.61 6.50
C ALA A 235 -13.96 13.50 4.99
N ARG A 236 -13.16 12.78 4.20
CA ARG A 236 -13.26 12.69 2.73
C ARG A 236 -13.41 11.26 2.22
N PHE A 237 -12.85 10.28 2.90
CA PHE A 237 -12.74 8.91 2.41
C PHE A 237 -13.27 7.91 3.41
N ARG A 238 -13.91 6.86 2.88
CA ARG A 238 -14.17 5.62 3.62
C ARG A 238 -13.21 4.56 3.10
N SER A 239 -12.52 3.90 4.01
CA SER A 239 -11.56 2.84 3.74
C SER A 239 -11.96 1.56 4.45
N ALA A 240 -11.45 0.45 3.96
CA ALA A 240 -11.60 -0.87 4.55
C ALA A 240 -10.25 -1.57 4.59
N GLU A 241 -10.00 -2.27 5.69
CA GLU A 241 -8.97 -3.28 5.84
C GLU A 241 -9.64 -4.65 5.75
N LEU A 242 -9.19 -5.46 4.81
CA LEU A 242 -9.67 -6.81 4.56
C LEU A 242 -8.62 -7.79 5.05
N LEU A 243 -9.06 -8.72 5.90
CA LEU A 243 -8.32 -9.93 6.23
C LEU A 243 -9.03 -11.11 5.57
N LEU A 244 -8.34 -11.81 4.69
CA LEU A 244 -8.88 -12.91 3.89
C LEU A 244 -8.06 -14.17 4.16
N ARG A 245 -8.69 -15.28 4.55
CA ARG A 245 -8.02 -16.58 4.73
C ARG A 245 -8.30 -17.46 3.53
N ARG A 246 -7.24 -17.96 2.88
CA ARG A 246 -7.37 -18.96 1.81
C ARG A 246 -7.54 -20.35 2.43
N HIS A 247 -8.51 -21.11 1.95
CA HIS A 247 -8.72 -22.50 2.36
C HIS A 247 -7.73 -23.45 1.68
#